data_AF-A0A3E0VPE2-F1
#
_entry.id   AF-A0A3E0VPE2-F1
#
_cell.length_a   1.000
_cell.length_b   1.000
_cell.length_c   1.000
_cell.angle_alpha   90.00
_cell.angle_beta   90.00
_cell.angle_gamma   90.00
#
_symmetry.space_group_name_H-M   'P 1'
#
loop_
_entity.id
_entity.type
_entity.pdbx_description
1 polymer ?
#
loop_
_entity_poly.entity_id
_entity_poly.type
_entity_poly.pdbx_seq_one_letter_code
_entity_poly.pdbx_strand_id
1 'polypeptide(L)'
;MTGSSGASGAEQIDLAQLGTMLRERRGTLSLRQAAAEVGVSFSTLTRVEAGAQPDLTSFTLICGWLGVSPAQFFMPVAERRVTPMDEVIAHLSADPRLEADAASKIASVLKNMYDVLAKAPTQRPVVACHLRAASALRPGVPHRLNSMLGAMHDKLAERVAAGEL
;
A
#
# COMPACT_ATOMS: atom_id res chain seq x y z
N MET A 1 -28.03 6.82 9.89
CA MET A 1 -26.82 7.64 10.14
C MET A 1 -25.61 6.72 9.98
N THR A 2 -25.14 6.58 8.75
CA THR A 2 -24.04 5.68 8.36
C THR A 2 -22.73 6.44 8.54
N GLY A 3 -21.94 6.03 9.54
CA GLY A 3 -20.58 6.51 9.72
C GLY A 3 -19.72 6.03 8.56
N SER A 4 -19.27 6.98 7.74
CA SER A 4 -18.23 6.78 6.75
C SER A 4 -16.93 6.45 7.48
N SER A 5 -16.57 5.16 7.54
CA SER A 5 -15.22 4.77 7.90
C SER A 5 -14.36 5.01 6.66
N GLY A 6 -13.76 6.20 6.60
CA GLY A 6 -12.66 6.48 5.69
C GLY A 6 -11.53 5.53 6.02
N ALA A 7 -11.42 4.44 5.27
CA ALA A 7 -10.18 3.70 5.18
C ALA A 7 -9.17 4.63 4.51
N SER A 8 -8.41 5.37 5.31
CA SER A 8 -7.13 5.89 4.86
C SER A 8 -6.38 4.70 4.30
N GLY A 9 -6.10 4.72 2.99
CA GLY A 9 -5.23 3.74 2.37
C GLY A 9 -3.92 3.79 3.12
N ALA A 10 -3.70 2.81 4.01
CA ALA A 10 -2.55 2.80 4.89
C ALA A 10 -1.32 2.70 4.00
N GLU A 11 -0.59 3.80 3.90
CA GLU A 11 0.70 3.83 3.24
C GLU A 11 1.55 2.71 3.86
N GLN A 12 1.92 1.74 3.04
CA GLN A 12 2.62 0.56 3.52
C GLN A 12 4.10 0.95 3.64
N ILE A 13 4.54 1.22 4.87
CA ILE A 13 5.93 1.55 5.16
C ILE A 13 6.73 0.24 5.13
N ASP A 14 7.82 0.18 4.35
CA ASP A 14 8.76 -0.95 4.38
C ASP A 14 9.63 -0.91 5.65
N LEU A 15 9.03 -1.35 6.76
CA LEU A 15 9.67 -1.39 8.08
C LEU A 15 10.78 -2.44 8.16
N ALA A 16 10.76 -3.46 7.30
CA ALA A 16 11.80 -4.48 7.25
C ALA A 16 13.10 -3.90 6.64
N GLN A 17 12.94 -3.13 5.56
CA GLN A 17 14.05 -2.37 4.98
C GLN A 17 14.60 -1.35 5.97
N LEU A 18 13.74 -0.58 6.65
CA LEU A 18 14.15 0.37 7.68
C LEU A 18 15.00 -0.28 8.78
N GLY A 19 14.54 -1.42 9.33
CA GLY A 19 15.27 -2.16 10.35
C GLY A 19 16.61 -2.72 9.88
N THR A 20 16.70 -3.12 8.61
CA THR A 20 17.95 -3.59 7.99
C THR A 20 18.96 -2.46 7.86
N MET A 21 18.56 -1.32 7.30
CA MET A 21 19.42 -0.14 7.16
C MET A 21 19.88 0.39 8.53
N LEU A 22 19.00 0.36 9.54
CA LEU A 22 19.34 0.74 10.90
C LEU A 22 20.45 -0.13 11.47
N ARG A 23 20.36 -1.46 11.29
CA ARG A 23 21.36 -2.42 11.76
C ARG A 23 22.69 -2.25 11.03
N GLU A 24 22.66 -2.03 9.72
CA GLU A 24 23.86 -1.79 8.90
C GLU A 24 24.58 -0.52 9.32
N ARG A 25 23.86 0.59 9.46
CA ARG A 25 24.44 1.87 9.87
C ARG A 25 24.96 1.85 11.31
N ARG A 26 24.27 1.14 12.20
CA ARG A 26 24.72 0.95 13.59
C ARG A 26 26.06 0.20 13.64
N GLY A 27 26.24 -0.81 12.79
CA GLY A 27 27.46 -1.62 12.75
C GLY A 27 27.84 -2.17 14.14
N THR A 28 28.98 -1.73 14.66
CA THR A 28 29.52 -2.15 15.97
C THR A 28 28.97 -1.35 17.15
N LEU A 29 28.23 -0.27 16.93
CA LEU A 29 27.65 0.52 18.02
C LEU A 29 26.63 -0.33 18.79
N SER A 30 26.61 -0.17 20.11
CA SER A 30 25.54 -0.74 20.91
C SER A 30 24.20 -0.06 20.61
N LEU A 31 23.10 -0.77 20.79
CA LEU A 31 21.76 -0.21 20.64
C LEU A 31 21.52 1.02 21.53
N ARG A 32 22.14 1.10 22.72
CA ARG A 32 22.04 2.29 23.58
C ARG A 32 22.77 3.50 22.99
N GLN A 33 23.97 3.28 22.43
CA GLN A 33 24.74 4.36 21.79
C GLN A 33 23.99 4.88 20.56
N ALA A 34 23.56 3.97 19.68
CA ALA A 34 22.78 4.35 18.50
C ALA A 34 21.47 5.07 18.86
N ALA A 35 20.78 4.64 19.93
CA ALA A 35 19.54 5.29 20.35
C ALA A 35 19.80 6.73 20.83
N ALA A 36 20.90 6.94 21.55
CA ALA A 36 21.33 8.27 21.99
C ALA A 36 21.72 9.16 20.80
N GLU A 37 22.42 8.63 19.79
CA GLU A 37 22.79 9.39 18.59
C GLU A 37 21.57 9.77 17.73
N VAL A 38 20.59 8.88 17.62
CA VAL A 38 19.34 9.13 16.90
C VAL A 38 18.43 10.11 17.67
N GLY A 39 18.52 10.13 19.00
CA GLY A 39 17.62 10.90 19.86
C GLY A 39 16.30 10.18 20.16
N VAL A 40 16.29 8.85 20.19
CA VAL A 40 15.11 8.03 20.53
C VAL A 40 15.38 7.14 21.74
N SER A 41 14.32 6.58 22.34
CA SER A 41 14.49 5.64 23.45
C SER A 41 15.11 4.31 22.98
N PHE A 42 15.85 3.65 23.88
CA PHE A 42 16.41 2.32 23.62
C PHE A 42 15.35 1.29 23.22
N SER A 43 14.17 1.33 23.86
CA SER A 43 13.07 0.41 23.56
C SER A 43 12.47 0.69 22.18
N THR A 44 12.35 1.96 21.78
CA THR A 44 11.96 2.36 20.42
C THR A 44 12.94 1.78 19.41
N LEU A 45 14.24 2.05 19.56
CA LEU A 45 15.24 1.61 18.59
C LEU A 45 15.29 0.08 18.47
N THR A 46 15.22 -0.64 19.59
CA THR A 46 15.21 -2.11 19.60
C THR A 46 14.00 -2.66 18.84
N ARG A 47 12.82 -2.07 19.05
CA ARG A 47 11.59 -2.48 18.37
C ARG A 47 11.65 -2.18 16.87
N VAL A 48 12.15 -1.02 16.48
CA VAL A 48 12.28 -0.64 15.06
C VAL A 48 13.30 -1.52 14.35
N GLU A 49 14.44 -1.84 14.96
CA GLU A 49 15.42 -2.77 14.38
C GLU A 49 14.87 -4.19 14.20
N ALA A 50 13.86 -4.56 14.99
CA ALA A 50 13.11 -5.81 14.86
C ALA A 50 11.93 -5.72 13.86
N GLY A 51 11.74 -4.58 13.20
CA GLY A 51 10.70 -4.36 12.18
C GLY A 51 9.36 -3.85 12.73
N ALA A 52 9.30 -3.38 13.97
CA ALA A 52 8.09 -2.74 14.51
C ALA A 52 7.92 -1.31 13.97
N GLN A 53 6.68 -0.87 13.83
CA GLN A 53 6.36 0.48 13.36
C GLN A 53 6.72 1.54 14.42
N PRO A 54 7.62 2.49 14.11
CA PRO A 54 7.82 3.68 14.94
C PRO A 54 6.65 4.67 14.81
N ASP A 55 6.51 5.57 15.78
CA ASP A 55 5.71 6.79 15.59
C ASP A 55 6.39 7.74 14.58
N LEU A 56 5.65 8.74 14.12
CA LEU A 56 6.14 9.67 13.09
C LEU A 56 7.42 10.40 13.52
N THR A 57 7.50 10.82 14.77
CA THR A 57 8.67 11.54 15.32
C THR A 57 9.91 10.65 15.33
N SER A 58 9.78 9.43 15.85
CA SER A 58 10.88 8.46 15.89
C SER A 58 11.31 8.07 14.49
N PHE A 59 10.36 7.92 13.57
CA PHE A 59 10.62 7.60 12.17
C PHE A 59 11.45 8.69 11.47
N THR A 60 11.08 9.97 11.60
CA THR A 60 11.82 11.06 10.96
C THR A 60 13.21 11.24 11.54
N LEU A 61 13.39 11.09 12.86
CA LEU A 61 14.69 11.10 13.52
C LEU A 61 15.58 9.96 13.01
N ILE A 62 15.04 8.75 12.90
CA ILE A 62 15.75 7.60 12.35
C ILE A 62 16.15 7.84 10.89
N CYS A 63 15.25 8.37 10.05
CA CYS A 63 15.56 8.69 8.65
C CYS A 63 16.65 9.76 8.53
N GLY A 64 16.57 10.80 9.37
CA GLY A 64 17.58 11.87 9.43
C GLY A 64 18.94 11.34 9.86
N TRP A 65 18.98 10.46 10.86
CA TRP A 65 20.19 9.74 11.24
C TRP A 65 20.69 8.93 10.03
N LEU A 66 19.87 8.06 9.44
CA LEU A 66 20.23 7.23 8.29
C LEU A 66 20.67 8.00 7.03
N GLY A 67 20.41 9.31 6.95
CA GLY A 67 20.76 10.14 5.79
C GLY A 67 19.87 9.86 4.57
N VAL A 68 18.63 9.43 4.81
CA VAL A 68 17.71 9.00 3.75
C VAL A 68 16.40 9.75 3.82
N SER A 69 15.75 9.92 2.66
CA SER A 69 14.44 10.55 2.59
C SER A 69 13.37 9.63 3.16
N PRO A 70 12.52 10.08 4.11
CA PRO A 70 11.38 9.30 4.58
C PRO A 70 10.50 8.77 3.44
N ALA A 71 10.39 9.53 2.34
CA ALA A 71 9.59 9.20 1.16
C ALA A 71 9.96 7.83 0.54
N GLN A 72 11.20 7.37 0.68
CA GLN A 72 11.62 6.10 0.07
C GLN A 72 10.99 4.86 0.73
N PHE A 73 10.58 4.99 2.00
CA PHE A 73 10.01 3.88 2.75
C PHE A 73 8.51 3.75 2.55
N PHE A 74 7.87 4.80 2.02
CA PHE A 74 6.49 4.72 1.61
C PHE A 74 6.46 4.05 0.24
N MET A 75 5.97 2.81 0.19
CA MET A 75 5.63 2.26 -1.11
C MET A 75 4.58 3.17 -1.74
N PRO A 76 4.70 3.53 -3.04
CA PRO A 76 3.61 4.17 -3.73
C PRO A 76 2.39 3.28 -3.52
N VAL A 77 1.32 3.87 -2.97
CA VAL A 77 0.01 3.24 -2.78
C VAL A 77 -0.23 2.35 -3.98
N ALA A 78 -0.29 1.03 -3.72
CA ALA A 78 -0.39 -0.05 -4.70
C ALA A 78 -0.77 0.50 -6.06
N GLU A 79 0.22 0.63 -6.96
CA GLU A 79 0.14 1.37 -8.24
C GLU A 79 -1.31 1.65 -8.55
N ARG A 80 -1.78 2.89 -8.31
CA ARG A 80 -3.15 3.27 -8.64
C ARG A 80 -3.34 2.77 -10.06
N ARG A 81 -4.09 1.68 -10.22
CA ARG A 81 -4.19 1.01 -11.52
C ARG A 81 -4.82 2.06 -12.41
N VAL A 82 -3.99 2.66 -13.25
CA VAL A 82 -4.45 3.67 -14.19
C VAL A 82 -5.42 2.92 -15.06
N THR A 83 -6.70 3.25 -14.94
CA THR A 83 -7.70 2.61 -15.77
C THR A 83 -7.55 3.14 -17.18
N PRO A 84 -7.96 2.39 -18.22
CA PRO A 84 -7.96 2.92 -19.58
C PRO A 84 -8.67 4.28 -19.70
N MET A 85 -9.71 4.52 -18.88
CA MET A 85 -10.40 5.81 -18.82
C MET A 85 -9.55 6.92 -18.20
N ASP A 86 -8.73 6.62 -17.19
CA ASP A 86 -7.81 7.61 -16.60
C ASP A 86 -6.75 8.05 -17.63
N GLU A 87 -6.26 7.14 -18.47
CA GLU A 87 -5.31 7.45 -19.55
C GLU A 87 -5.95 8.37 -20.60
N VAL A 88 -7.19 8.10 -21.01
CA VAL A 88 -7.89 8.96 -21.97
C VAL A 88 -8.11 10.36 -21.41
N ILE A 89 -8.49 10.48 -20.13
CA ILE A 89 -8.64 11.77 -19.45
C ILE A 89 -7.30 12.51 -19.39
N ALA A 90 -6.20 11.81 -19.11
CA ALA A 90 -4.86 12.39 -19.10
C ALA A 90 -4.47 12.93 -20.49
N HIS A 91 -4.74 12.17 -21.56
CA HIS A 91 -4.50 12.62 -22.93
C HIS A 91 -5.33 13.86 -23.30
N LEU A 92 -6.62 13.89 -22.94
CA LEU A 92 -7.48 15.05 -23.18
C LEU A 92 -6.98 16.30 -22.44
N SER A 93 -6.51 16.12 -21.21
CA SER A 93 -6.00 17.22 -20.37
C SER A 93 -4.65 17.75 -20.85
N ALA A 94 -3.88 16.92 -21.56
CA ALA A 94 -2.57 17.26 -22.10
C ALA A 94 -2.61 17.74 -23.57
N ASP A 95 -3.77 17.73 -24.25
CA ASP A 95 -3.88 18.21 -25.62
C ASP A 95 -3.78 19.75 -25.65
N PRO A 96 -2.73 20.34 -26.24
CA PRO A 96 -2.53 21.79 -26.25
C PRO A 96 -3.57 22.54 -27.10
N ARG A 97 -4.41 21.84 -27.86
CA ARG A 97 -5.51 22.44 -28.64
C ARG A 97 -6.80 22.57 -27.84
N LEU A 98 -6.85 22.03 -26.62
CA LEU A 98 -8.02 22.08 -25.76
C LEU A 98 -7.76 23.01 -24.58
N GLU A 99 -8.70 23.91 -24.35
CA GLU A 99 -8.78 24.64 -23.08
C GLU A 99 -9.16 23.69 -21.94
N ALA A 100 -8.67 23.96 -20.73
CA ALA A 100 -8.86 23.07 -19.58
C ALA A 100 -10.35 22.77 -19.28
N ASP A 101 -11.23 23.77 -19.43
CA ASP A 101 -12.67 23.60 -19.27
C ASP A 101 -13.29 22.70 -20.35
N ALA A 102 -12.84 22.82 -21.60
CA ALA A 102 -13.30 21.98 -22.71
C ALA A 102 -12.85 20.51 -22.53
N ALA A 103 -11.59 20.29 -22.16
CA ALA A 103 -11.06 18.96 -21.87
C ALA A 103 -11.84 18.27 -20.73
N SER A 104 -12.15 19.02 -19.66
CA SER A 104 -12.94 18.52 -18.52
C SER A 104 -14.37 18.12 -18.93
N LYS A 105 -15.03 18.93 -19.76
CA LYS A 105 -16.38 18.60 -20.27
C LYS A 105 -16.39 17.35 -21.13
N ILE A 106 -15.42 17.20 -22.03
CA ILE A 106 -15.28 16.01 -22.87
C ILE A 106 -15.03 14.77 -22.01
N ALA A 107 -14.11 14.87 -21.03
CA ALA A 107 -13.82 13.80 -20.09
C ALA A 107 -15.07 13.35 -19.31
N SER A 108 -15.91 14.30 -18.87
CA SER A 108 -17.15 14.00 -18.15
C SER A 108 -18.15 13.22 -19.02
N VAL A 109 -18.40 13.67 -20.26
CA VAL A 109 -19.30 12.99 -21.20
C VAL A 109 -18.79 11.59 -21.50
N LEU A 110 -17.49 11.45 -21.77
CA LEU A 110 -16.87 10.17 -22.07
C LEU A 110 -16.98 9.19 -20.89
N LYS A 111 -16.71 9.67 -19.66
CA LYS A 111 -16.81 8.87 -18.45
C LYS A 111 -18.24 8.36 -18.25
N ASN A 112 -19.23 9.24 -18.36
CA ASN A 112 -20.64 8.85 -18.23
C ASN A 112 -21.03 7.79 -19.27
N MET A 113 -20.60 7.97 -20.52
CA MET A 113 -20.87 7.02 -21.58
C MET A 113 -20.17 5.67 -21.33
N TYR A 114 -18.92 5.71 -20.88
CA TYR A 114 -18.16 4.50 -20.52
C TYR A 114 -18.83 3.76 -19.37
N ASP A 115 -19.26 4.45 -18.32
CA ASP A 115 -19.89 3.85 -17.15
C ASP A 115 -21.22 3.15 -17.50
N VAL A 116 -21.97 3.67 -18.47
CA VAL A 116 -23.23 3.08 -18.96
C VAL A 116 -22.99 1.86 -19.85
N LEU A 117 -21.95 1.89 -20.68
CA LEU A 117 -21.74 0.88 -21.74
C LEU A 117 -20.77 -0.22 -21.32
N ALA A 118 -19.83 0.06 -20.43
CA ALA A 118 -18.86 -0.92 -19.97
C ALA A 118 -19.56 -2.01 -19.16
N LYS A 119 -19.18 -3.26 -19.41
CA LYS A 119 -19.58 -4.36 -18.53
C LYS A 119 -19.07 -4.05 -17.12
N ALA A 120 -19.91 -4.30 -16.13
CA ALA A 120 -19.48 -4.19 -14.73
C ALA A 120 -18.17 -4.96 -14.58
N PRO A 121 -17.13 -4.35 -13.98
CA PRO A 121 -15.89 -5.08 -13.74
C PRO A 121 -16.27 -6.35 -12.99
N THR A 122 -15.74 -7.50 -13.41
CA THR A 122 -15.82 -8.73 -12.63
C THR A 122 -15.23 -8.40 -11.28
N GLN A 123 -16.09 -8.13 -10.29
CA GLN A 123 -15.68 -7.92 -8.92
C GLN A 123 -15.06 -9.23 -8.49
N ARG A 124 -13.73 -9.26 -8.38
CA ARG A 124 -13.09 -10.32 -7.60
C ARG A 124 -13.64 -10.15 -6.19
N PRO A 125 -14.45 -11.09 -5.68
CA PRO A 125 -14.91 -10.98 -4.32
C PRO A 125 -13.66 -10.94 -3.44
N VAL A 126 -13.52 -9.86 -2.68
CA VAL A 126 -12.40 -9.72 -1.76
C VAL A 126 -12.64 -10.75 -0.67
N VAL A 127 -11.80 -11.79 -0.62
CA VAL A 127 -11.84 -12.77 0.47
C VAL A 127 -11.27 -12.09 1.72
N ALA A 128 -12.11 -11.33 2.40
CA ALA A 128 -11.75 -10.66 3.64
C ALA A 128 -11.68 -11.69 4.77
N CYS A 129 -10.47 -12.16 5.06
CA CYS A 129 -10.19 -13.03 6.20
C CYS A 129 -9.72 -12.17 7.39
N HIS A 130 -10.53 -12.09 8.44
CA HIS A 130 -10.07 -11.52 9.71
C HIS A 130 -9.19 -12.53 10.44
N LEU A 131 -7.88 -12.35 10.29
CA LEU A 131 -6.91 -13.18 11.00
C LEU A 131 -6.64 -12.58 12.38
N ARG A 132 -6.71 -13.42 13.42
CA ARG A 132 -6.22 -13.04 14.75
C ARG A 132 -4.72 -12.80 14.65
N ALA A 133 -4.22 -11.75 15.30
CA ALA A 133 -2.79 -11.50 15.45
C ALA A 133 -2.14 -12.64 16.26
N ALA A 134 -1.76 -13.71 15.57
CA ALA A 134 -1.02 -14.83 16.10
C ALA A 134 0.46 -14.66 15.76
N SER A 135 1.34 -15.17 16.62
CA SER A 135 2.80 -15.17 16.39
C SER A 135 3.23 -15.87 15.09
N ALA A 136 2.35 -16.68 14.50
CA ALA A 136 2.53 -17.30 13.20
C ALA A 136 2.42 -16.32 12.02
N LEU A 137 1.75 -15.17 12.17
CA LEU A 137 1.61 -14.14 11.14
C LEU A 137 2.80 -13.18 11.14
N ARG A 138 3.99 -13.75 10.91
CA ARG A 138 5.21 -12.97 10.71
C ARG A 138 5.12 -12.17 9.40
N PRO A 139 5.93 -11.10 9.24
CA PRO A 139 6.00 -10.35 8.00
C PRO A 139 6.13 -11.27 6.77
N GLY A 140 5.38 -10.96 5.71
CA GLY A 140 5.34 -11.75 4.46
C GLY A 140 4.41 -12.97 4.47
N VAL A 141 4.03 -13.52 5.64
CA VAL A 141 3.03 -14.61 5.72
C VAL A 141 1.65 -14.19 5.19
N PRO A 142 1.12 -12.98 5.51
CA PRO A 142 -0.17 -12.55 4.99
C PRO A 142 -0.22 -12.50 3.44
N HIS A 143 0.87 -12.10 2.79
CA HIS A 143 0.95 -12.03 1.33
C HIS A 143 0.88 -13.41 0.68
N ARG A 144 1.64 -14.39 1.20
CA ARG A 144 1.59 -15.77 0.71
C ARG A 144 0.23 -16.40 0.94
N LEU A 145 -0.36 -16.18 2.12
CA LEU A 145 -1.69 -16.69 2.43
C LEU A 145 -2.76 -16.08 1.53
N ASN A 146 -2.70 -14.77 1.26
CA ASN A 146 -3.59 -14.10 0.31
C ASN A 146 -3.51 -14.71 -1.10
N SER A 147 -2.30 -14.99 -1.59
CA SER A 147 -2.11 -15.65 -2.89
C SER A 147 -2.74 -17.06 -2.91
N MET A 148 -2.52 -17.87 -1.87
CA MET A 148 -3.10 -19.21 -1.79
C MET A 148 -4.63 -19.16 -1.72
N LEU A 149 -5.20 -18.28 -0.90
CA LEU A 149 -6.65 -18.12 -0.77
C LEU A 149 -7.27 -17.63 -2.08
N GLY A 150 -6.62 -16.71 -2.80
CA GLY A 150 -7.04 -16.28 -4.13
C GLY A 150 -7.10 -17.44 -5.12
N ALA A 151 -6.01 -18.23 -5.21
CA ALA A 151 -5.96 -19.39 -6.10
C ALA A 151 -7.00 -20.47 -5.75
N MET A 152 -7.27 -20.68 -4.46
CA MET A 152 -8.33 -21.59 -4.01
C MET A 152 -9.72 -21.07 -4.40
N HIS A 153 -9.98 -19.78 -4.21
CA HIS A 153 -11.25 -19.17 -4.59
C HIS A 153 -11.50 -19.29 -6.09
N ASP A 154 -10.51 -18.97 -6.92
CA ASP A 154 -10.63 -19.02 -8.39
C ASP A 154 -11.01 -20.44 -8.85
N LYS A 155 -10.32 -21.47 -8.33
CA LYS A 155 -10.65 -22.88 -8.63
C LYS A 155 -12.04 -23.30 -8.16
N LEU A 156 -12.49 -22.80 -7.01
CA LEU A 156 -13.85 -23.09 -6.52
C LEU A 156 -14.91 -22.42 -7.41
N ALA A 157 -14.66 -21.18 -7.83
CA ALA A 157 -15.56 -20.46 -8.73
C ALA A 157 -15.68 -21.15 -10.10
N GLU A 158 -14.58 -21.67 -10.64
CA GLU A 158 -14.58 -22.48 -11.87
C GLU A 158 -15.44 -23.73 -11.73
N ARG A 159 -15.32 -24.47 -10.61
CA ARG A 159 -16.10 -25.69 -10.35
C ARG A 159 -17.59 -25.42 -10.17
N VAL A 160 -17.95 -24.31 -9.52
CA VAL A 160 -19.36 -23.87 -9.39
C VAL A 160 -19.91 -23.50 -10.77
N ALA A 161 -19.15 -22.77 -11.59
CA ALA A 161 -19.57 -22.42 -12.95
C ALA A 161 -19.74 -23.67 -13.85
N ALA A 162 -18.97 -24.73 -13.60
CA ALA A 162 -19.07 -26.01 -14.28
C ALA A 162 -20.19 -26.92 -13.74
N GLY A 163 -20.87 -26.54 -12.65
CA GLY A 163 -21.93 -27.36 -12.02
C GLY A 163 -21.42 -28.60 -11.27
N GLU A 164 -20.14 -28.62 -10.88
CA GLU A 164 -19.50 -29.72 -10.17
C GLU A 164 -19.58 -29.58 -8.63
N LEU A 165 -20.25 -28.54 -8.16
CA LEU A 165 -20.47 -28.16 -6.76
C LEU A 165 -21.84 -27.51 -6.59
#